data_AF-A0A8H5KVC3-F1
#
_entry.id   AF-A0A8H5KVC3-F1
#
_cell.length_a   1.000
_cell.length_b   1.000
_cell.length_c   1.000
_cell.angle_alpha   90.00
_cell.angle_beta   90.00
_cell.angle_gamma   90.00
#
_symmetry.space_group_name_H-M   'P 1'
#
loop_
_entity.id
_entity.type
_entity.pdbx_description
1 polymer ?
#
loop_
_entity_poly.entity_id
_entity_poly.type
_entity_poly.pdbx_seq_one_letter_code
_entity_poly.pdbx_strand_id
1 'polypeptide(L)'
;MISAFNSLPFSVSATEDSTALLSLSDYDVVALGHNAGDYLNEEEVTSLLNFVENGGGVVGIHAATSGLKTNARYTKILGEVFNGHPPPQWMTLVVENPEHFINGYESLPGPESAPEEAPTCPVKTESLSARQFPWFDEVYTFRSHPRVEGRTILLSVQEGNEEGAESAGFPLSWTQTVGRGRVYYTALGHFDEAYKDTWFMESLRRAFVWTAKKD
;
A
#
# COMPACT_ATOMS: atom_id res chain seq x y z
N MET A 1 -0.56 -14.42 -20.17
CA MET A 1 -0.56 -15.09 -18.85
C MET A 1 0.79 -14.77 -18.22
N ILE A 2 0.86 -13.76 -17.34
CA ILE A 2 2.12 -13.23 -16.83
C ILE A 2 2.76 -14.28 -15.92
N SER A 3 3.95 -14.75 -16.27
CA SER A 3 4.72 -15.79 -15.57
C SER A 3 5.19 -15.41 -14.16
N ALA A 4 4.88 -14.20 -13.69
CA ALA A 4 5.37 -13.65 -12.42
C ALA A 4 4.89 -14.43 -11.18
N PHE A 5 3.84 -15.25 -11.29
CA PHE A 5 3.29 -16.01 -10.16
C PHE A 5 3.68 -17.49 -10.10
N ASN A 6 4.35 -18.04 -11.12
CA ASN A 6 4.66 -19.48 -11.16
C ASN A 6 5.79 -19.91 -10.20
N SER A 7 6.37 -19.00 -9.43
CA SER A 7 7.21 -19.32 -8.28
C SER A 7 7.19 -18.20 -7.26
N LEU A 8 6.00 -17.83 -6.75
CA LEU A 8 5.94 -17.04 -5.53
C LEU A 8 6.69 -17.81 -4.43
N PRO A 9 7.52 -17.15 -3.60
CA PRO A 9 8.22 -17.80 -2.50
C PRO A 9 7.28 -18.11 -1.31
N PHE A 10 5.96 -18.08 -1.54
CA PHE A 10 4.92 -18.27 -0.53
C PHE A 10 3.67 -18.90 -1.16
N SER A 11 2.89 -19.58 -0.33
CA SER A 11 1.54 -20.05 -0.65
C SER A 11 0.50 -18.98 -0.34
N VAL A 12 -0.60 -18.97 -1.09
CA VAL A 12 -1.70 -18.01 -0.91
C VAL A 12 -3.01 -18.77 -0.74
N SER A 13 -3.80 -18.39 0.26
CA SER A 13 -5.25 -18.63 0.30
C SER A 13 -5.96 -17.27 0.20
N ALA A 14 -7.17 -17.27 -0.35
CA ALA A 14 -7.99 -16.07 -0.50
C ALA A 14 -9.43 -16.38 -0.09
N THR A 15 -10.06 -15.44 0.60
CA THR A 15 -11.43 -15.55 1.08
C THR A 15 -12.04 -14.16 1.28
N GLU A 16 -13.36 -14.07 1.11
CA GLU A 16 -14.16 -12.90 1.50
C GLU A 16 -14.84 -13.09 2.86
N ASP A 17 -14.71 -14.27 3.46
CA ASP A 17 -15.22 -14.59 4.80
C ASP A 17 -14.27 -14.06 5.89
N SER A 18 -14.72 -13.00 6.59
CA SER A 18 -13.96 -12.35 7.66
C SER A 18 -13.65 -13.28 8.83
N THR A 19 -14.44 -14.33 9.04
CA THR A 19 -14.24 -15.28 10.16
C THR A 19 -12.93 -16.06 10.05
N ALA A 20 -12.31 -16.10 8.86
CA ALA A 20 -10.96 -16.63 8.68
C ALA A 20 -9.92 -15.91 9.54
N LEU A 21 -10.15 -14.64 9.92
CA LEU A 21 -9.27 -13.90 10.83
C LEU A 21 -9.26 -14.48 12.25
N LEU A 22 -10.21 -15.35 12.62
CA LEU A 22 -10.23 -15.99 13.94
C LEU A 22 -9.22 -17.14 14.06
N SER A 23 -8.59 -17.57 12.95
CA SER A 23 -7.62 -18.68 12.92
C SER A 23 -6.41 -18.35 12.06
N LEU A 24 -5.44 -17.63 12.64
CA LEU A 24 -4.28 -17.10 11.91
C LEU A 24 -2.96 -17.86 12.16
N SER A 25 -2.97 -18.98 12.88
CA SER A 25 -1.75 -19.71 13.28
C SER A 25 -0.93 -20.24 12.11
N ASP A 26 -1.57 -20.52 10.98
CA ASP A 26 -0.94 -21.08 9.78
C ASP A 26 -0.45 -20.00 8.80
N TYR A 27 -0.63 -18.72 9.14
CA TYR A 27 -0.33 -17.59 8.26
C TYR A 27 0.84 -16.77 8.81
N ASP A 28 1.77 -16.40 7.92
CA ASP A 28 2.80 -15.42 8.25
C ASP A 28 2.35 -13.99 7.98
N VAL A 29 1.43 -13.80 7.03
CA VAL A 29 0.96 -12.47 6.60
C VAL A 29 -0.55 -12.51 6.32
N VAL A 30 -1.26 -11.46 6.76
CA VAL A 30 -2.63 -11.16 6.35
C VAL A 30 -2.61 -10.00 5.34
N ALA A 31 -3.23 -10.21 4.18
CA ALA A 31 -3.41 -9.18 3.16
C ALA A 31 -4.84 -8.65 3.21
N LEU A 32 -5.00 -7.33 3.35
CA LEU A 32 -6.27 -6.63 3.27
C LEU A 32 -6.37 -5.99 1.88
N GLY A 33 -6.98 -6.70 0.94
CA GLY A 33 -7.13 -6.28 -0.45
C GLY A 33 -8.44 -5.54 -0.67
N HIS A 34 -8.40 -4.20 -0.74
CA HIS A 34 -9.56 -3.36 -1.09
C HIS A 34 -10.75 -3.37 -0.10
N ASN A 35 -10.52 -3.69 1.17
CA ASN A 35 -11.60 -3.73 2.16
C ASN A 35 -12.04 -2.34 2.64
N ALA A 36 -13.30 -1.96 2.41
CA ALA A 36 -13.88 -0.70 2.85
C ALA A 36 -15.14 -0.91 3.72
N GLY A 37 -15.47 0.11 4.53
CA GLY A 37 -16.63 0.06 5.43
C GLY A 37 -16.38 -0.71 6.72
N ASP A 38 -17.46 -1.02 7.45
CA ASP A 38 -17.40 -1.71 8.74
C ASP A 38 -17.66 -3.21 8.54
N TYR A 39 -16.62 -3.93 8.12
CA TYR A 39 -16.72 -5.32 7.69
C TYR A 39 -16.15 -6.35 8.70
N LEU A 40 -15.49 -5.89 9.76
CA LEU A 40 -15.03 -6.75 10.87
C LEU A 40 -15.76 -6.43 12.16
N ASN A 41 -16.06 -7.46 12.93
CA ASN A 41 -16.53 -7.35 14.30
C ASN A 41 -15.36 -7.21 15.30
N GLU A 42 -15.69 -7.00 16.58
CA GLU A 42 -14.69 -6.78 17.63
C GLU A 42 -13.75 -7.97 17.87
N GLU A 43 -14.21 -9.21 17.69
CA GLU A 43 -13.39 -10.42 17.85
C GLU A 43 -12.38 -10.53 16.71
N GLU A 44 -12.81 -10.28 15.48
CA GLU A 44 -11.95 -10.29 14.28
C GLU A 44 -10.87 -9.20 14.33
N VAL A 45 -11.24 -7.97 14.74
CA VAL A 45 -10.26 -6.89 14.97
C VAL A 45 -9.28 -7.27 16.08
N THR A 46 -9.76 -7.88 17.16
CA THR A 46 -8.90 -8.35 18.26
C THR A 46 -7.93 -9.42 17.78
N SER A 47 -8.39 -10.37 16.98
CA SER A 47 -7.56 -11.43 16.41
C SER A 47 -6.48 -10.86 15.48
N LEU A 48 -6.84 -9.96 14.57
CA LEU A 48 -5.89 -9.32 13.65
C LEU A 48 -4.86 -8.46 14.40
N LEU A 49 -5.28 -7.71 15.43
CA LEU A 49 -4.36 -6.94 16.27
C LEU A 49 -3.39 -7.87 17.01
N ASN A 50 -3.90 -8.93 17.65
CA ASN A 50 -3.06 -9.90 18.36
C ASN A 50 -2.06 -10.58 17.42
N PHE A 51 -2.50 -10.91 16.20
CA PHE A 51 -1.65 -11.52 15.18
C PHE A 51 -0.46 -10.62 14.84
N VAL A 52 -0.70 -9.35 14.51
CA VAL A 52 0.38 -8.42 14.19
C VAL A 52 1.25 -8.12 15.41
N GLU A 53 0.67 -7.91 16.60
CA GLU A 53 1.45 -7.66 17.81
C GLU A 53 2.39 -8.83 18.17
N ASN A 54 2.03 -10.06 17.78
CA ASN A 54 2.81 -11.27 18.00
C ASN A 54 3.75 -11.66 16.85
N GLY A 55 3.96 -10.78 15.86
CA GLY A 55 4.95 -11.00 14.80
C GLY A 55 4.38 -11.47 13.47
N GLY A 56 3.06 -11.53 13.33
CA GLY A 56 2.40 -11.64 12.03
C GLY A 56 2.58 -10.37 11.21
N GLY A 57 2.67 -10.51 9.89
CA GLY A 57 2.74 -9.38 8.96
C GLY A 57 1.37 -8.92 8.49
N VAL A 58 1.19 -7.62 8.21
CA VAL A 58 -0.03 -7.12 7.56
C VAL A 58 0.33 -6.31 6.32
N VAL A 59 -0.40 -6.55 5.23
CA VAL A 59 -0.29 -5.76 3.99
C VAL A 59 -1.66 -5.17 3.67
N GLY A 60 -1.79 -3.85 3.75
CA GLY A 60 -2.99 -3.12 3.34
C GLY A 60 -2.84 -2.58 1.92
N ILE A 61 -3.83 -2.80 1.07
CA ILE A 61 -3.82 -2.36 -0.33
C ILE A 61 -5.05 -1.48 -0.60
N HIS A 62 -4.80 -0.34 -1.23
CA HIS A 62 -5.76 0.63 -1.69
C HIS A 62 -6.80 1.00 -0.61
N ALA A 63 -8.05 0.53 -0.76
CA ALA A 63 -9.15 0.90 0.11
C ALA A 63 -9.04 0.37 1.55
N ALA A 64 -8.02 -0.42 1.91
CA ALA A 64 -7.86 -0.97 3.26
C ALA A 64 -7.95 0.10 4.38
N THR A 65 -7.43 1.32 4.17
CA THR A 65 -7.54 2.44 5.13
C THR A 65 -8.91 3.12 5.17
N SER A 66 -9.80 2.76 4.23
CA SER A 66 -11.23 3.11 4.25
C SER A 66 -12.08 2.14 5.05
N GLY A 67 -11.51 1.01 5.51
CA GLY A 67 -12.12 0.09 6.44
C GLY A 67 -12.14 0.61 7.88
N LEU A 68 -13.19 0.30 8.64
CA LEU A 68 -13.27 0.49 10.10
C LEU A 68 -12.78 1.86 10.59
N LYS A 69 -13.20 2.93 9.91
CA LYS A 69 -12.67 4.30 10.09
C LYS A 69 -12.81 4.88 11.50
N THR A 70 -13.61 4.26 12.36
CA THR A 70 -13.81 4.66 13.77
C THR A 70 -13.08 3.75 14.76
N ASN A 71 -12.51 2.63 14.30
CA ASN A 71 -11.84 1.65 15.15
C ASN A 71 -10.35 1.98 15.29
N ALA A 72 -9.96 2.57 16.42
CA ALA A 72 -8.59 2.96 16.70
C ALA A 72 -7.59 1.78 16.67
N ARG A 73 -8.05 0.54 16.94
CA ARG A 73 -7.19 -0.66 16.88
C ARG A 73 -6.86 -1.02 15.44
N TYR A 74 -7.83 -0.94 14.54
CA TYR A 74 -7.58 -1.12 13.11
C TYR A 74 -6.71 0.01 12.54
N THR A 75 -6.98 1.26 12.92
CA THR A 75 -6.10 2.40 12.57
C THR A 75 -4.67 2.21 13.05
N LYS A 76 -4.46 1.67 14.26
CA LYS A 76 -3.11 1.34 14.76
C LYS A 76 -2.37 0.38 13.82
N ILE A 77 -3.07 -0.59 13.22
CA ILE A 77 -2.48 -1.56 12.31
C ILE A 77 -2.04 -0.87 11.01
N LEU A 78 -2.97 -0.23 10.30
CA LEU A 78 -2.67 0.36 8.98
C LEU A 78 -1.95 1.71 9.03
N GLY A 79 -2.05 2.40 10.15
CA GLY A 79 -1.33 3.64 10.45
C GLY A 79 -2.15 4.90 10.28
N GLU A 80 -3.10 4.93 9.35
CA GLU A 80 -3.93 6.11 9.07
C GLU A 80 -5.36 5.73 8.70
N VAL A 81 -6.24 6.74 8.70
CA VAL A 81 -7.62 6.62 8.24
C VAL A 81 -7.80 7.44 6.97
N PHE A 82 -8.28 6.80 5.92
CA PHE A 82 -8.61 7.48 4.66
C PHE A 82 -9.61 8.62 4.90
N ASN A 83 -9.29 9.79 4.35
CA ASN A 83 -10.09 11.01 4.46
C ASN A 83 -10.83 11.35 3.16
N GLY A 84 -10.17 11.23 2.02
CA GLY A 84 -10.73 11.56 0.71
C GLY A 84 -9.69 11.54 -0.40
N HIS A 85 -10.13 11.64 -1.64
CA HIS A 85 -9.29 11.82 -2.82
C HIS A 85 -10.07 12.62 -3.90
N PRO A 86 -9.39 13.33 -4.82
CA PRO A 86 -9.99 13.80 -6.06
C PRO A 86 -10.28 12.61 -7.01
N PRO A 87 -10.99 12.80 -8.13
CA PRO A 87 -11.11 11.77 -9.16
C PRO A 87 -9.74 11.22 -9.60
N PRO A 88 -9.66 9.96 -10.08
CA PRO A 88 -8.42 9.39 -10.58
C PRO A 88 -7.74 10.30 -11.61
N GLN A 89 -6.43 10.49 -11.45
CA GLN A 89 -5.65 11.43 -12.25
C GLN A 89 -4.20 10.98 -12.41
N TRP A 90 -3.51 11.58 -13.37
CA TRP A 90 -2.07 11.43 -13.49
C TRP A 90 -1.35 12.14 -12.35
N MET A 91 -0.39 11.45 -11.76
CA MET A 91 0.53 11.97 -10.77
C MET A 91 1.96 11.56 -11.12
N THR A 92 2.93 12.35 -10.69
CA THR A 92 4.32 11.89 -10.64
C THR A 92 4.58 11.33 -9.26
N LEU A 93 4.87 10.03 -9.16
CA LEU A 93 5.27 9.41 -7.91
C LEU A 93 6.77 9.58 -7.69
N VAL A 94 7.16 9.71 -6.43
CA VAL A 94 8.55 9.79 -5.96
C VAL A 94 8.85 8.59 -5.09
N VAL A 95 9.94 7.87 -5.39
CA VAL A 95 10.53 6.87 -4.50
C VAL A 95 11.42 7.55 -3.47
N GLU A 96 10.97 7.62 -2.22
CA GLU A 96 11.68 8.37 -1.17
C GLU A 96 12.78 7.59 -0.47
N ASN A 97 12.54 6.30 -0.23
CA ASN A 97 13.49 5.40 0.43
C ASN A 97 13.92 4.30 -0.55
N PRO A 98 14.79 4.59 -1.54
CA PRO A 98 15.15 3.65 -2.61
C PRO A 98 15.94 2.44 -2.10
N GLU A 99 16.67 2.57 -0.99
CA GLU A 99 17.41 1.48 -0.36
C GLU A 99 16.51 0.51 0.42
N HIS A 100 15.25 0.88 0.68
CA HIS A 100 14.32 0.01 1.38
C HIS A 100 13.98 -1.18 0.48
N PHE A 101 14.05 -2.41 1.01
CA PHE A 101 13.85 -3.65 0.23
C PHE A 101 12.61 -3.61 -0.67
N ILE A 102 11.46 -3.13 -0.16
CA ILE A 102 10.21 -3.02 -0.93
C ILE A 102 10.37 -2.14 -2.19
N ASN A 103 11.14 -1.06 -2.09
CA ASN A 103 11.38 -0.08 -3.14
C ASN A 103 12.52 -0.48 -4.09
N GLY A 104 13.08 -1.69 -4.02
CA GLY A 104 14.04 -2.12 -5.02
C GLY A 104 13.39 -2.23 -6.40
N TYR A 105 14.01 -1.68 -7.44
CA TYR A 105 13.51 -1.79 -8.82
C TYR A 105 14.69 -1.88 -9.81
N GLU A 106 14.49 -2.61 -10.91
CA GLU A 106 15.38 -2.54 -12.07
C GLU A 106 14.98 -1.38 -12.99
N SER A 107 13.67 -1.20 -13.17
CA SER A 107 13.05 -0.12 -13.93
C SER A 107 11.78 0.37 -13.23
N LEU A 108 11.49 1.66 -13.37
CA LEU A 108 10.22 2.26 -12.95
C LEU A 108 9.21 2.22 -14.11
N PRO A 109 7.89 2.18 -13.83
CA PRO A 109 6.88 2.05 -14.87
C PRO A 109 6.69 3.36 -15.65
N GLY A 110 6.15 3.26 -16.86
CA GLY A 110 5.77 4.40 -17.68
C GLY A 110 4.24 4.59 -17.77
N PRO A 111 3.77 5.50 -18.62
CA PRO A 111 2.34 5.79 -18.76
C PRO A 111 1.52 4.64 -19.36
N GLU A 112 2.16 3.65 -19.95
CA GLU A 112 1.53 2.43 -20.45
C GLU A 112 0.85 1.59 -19.37
N SER A 113 1.13 1.85 -18.10
CA SER A 113 0.51 1.15 -16.95
C SER A 113 -0.87 1.71 -16.58
N ALA A 114 -1.40 2.70 -17.30
CA ALA A 114 -2.73 3.26 -17.07
C ALA A 114 -3.84 2.52 -17.86
N PRO A 115 -5.10 2.56 -17.38
CA PRO A 115 -6.26 2.09 -18.14
C PRO A 115 -6.37 2.72 -19.53
N GLU A 116 -6.96 2.00 -20.48
CA GLU A 116 -7.14 2.49 -21.87
C GLU A 116 -8.00 3.76 -21.91
N GLU A 117 -8.94 3.90 -20.98
CA GLU A 117 -9.83 5.05 -20.85
C GLU A 117 -9.19 6.25 -20.13
N ALA A 118 -7.98 6.10 -19.57
CA ALA A 118 -7.30 7.19 -18.92
C ALA A 118 -6.97 8.31 -19.93
N PRO A 119 -7.07 9.59 -19.54
CA PRO A 119 -6.60 10.68 -20.40
C PRO A 119 -5.12 10.50 -20.73
N THR A 120 -4.64 11.07 -21.84
CA THR A 120 -3.23 11.03 -22.20
C THR A 120 -2.35 11.54 -21.07
N CYS A 121 -1.30 10.79 -20.72
CA CYS A 121 -0.34 11.19 -19.69
C CYS A 121 0.29 12.55 -20.02
N PRO A 122 0.16 13.58 -19.15
CA PRO A 122 0.79 14.88 -19.38
C PRO A 122 2.28 14.88 -18.98
N VAL A 123 2.74 13.85 -18.27
CA VAL A 123 4.09 13.77 -17.71
C VAL A 123 5.08 13.29 -18.79
N LYS A 124 6.11 14.10 -19.03
CA LYS A 124 7.22 13.75 -19.92
C LYS A 124 8.24 12.90 -19.16
N THR A 125 8.19 11.59 -19.35
CA THR A 125 9.06 10.63 -18.64
C THR A 125 10.56 10.96 -18.73
N GLU A 126 11.01 11.53 -19.84
CA GLU A 126 12.39 11.95 -20.08
C GLU A 126 12.85 13.13 -19.20
N SER A 127 11.90 13.84 -18.59
CA SER A 127 12.16 14.95 -17.66
C SER A 127 12.19 14.53 -16.19
N LEU A 128 11.83 13.28 -15.90
CA LEU A 128 11.77 12.75 -14.54
C LEU A 128 13.17 12.36 -14.04
N SER A 129 13.39 12.52 -12.74
CA SER A 129 14.58 11.96 -12.10
C SER A 129 14.51 10.44 -12.04
N ALA A 130 15.64 9.78 -11.76
CA ALA A 130 15.72 8.32 -11.66
C ALA A 130 14.84 7.68 -10.57
N ARG A 131 14.20 8.48 -9.71
CA ARG A 131 13.29 8.04 -8.64
C ARG A 131 11.84 8.45 -8.88
N GLN A 132 11.55 8.95 -10.07
CA GLN A 132 10.25 9.50 -10.40
C GLN A 132 9.65 8.77 -11.59
N PHE A 133 8.33 8.59 -11.54
CA PHE A 133 7.60 7.93 -12.61
C PHE A 133 6.14 8.41 -12.66
N PRO A 134 5.51 8.42 -13.84
CA PRO A 134 4.09 8.73 -13.93
C PRO A 134 3.26 7.54 -13.47
N TRP A 135 2.15 7.83 -12.80
CA TRP A 135 1.17 6.83 -12.39
C TRP A 135 -0.24 7.42 -12.50
N PHE A 136 -1.22 6.61 -12.90
CA PHE A 136 -2.61 7.04 -12.99
C PHE A 136 -3.43 6.33 -11.91
N ASP A 137 -3.86 7.09 -10.89
CA ASP A 137 -4.56 6.54 -9.72
C ASP A 137 -5.19 7.68 -8.90
N GLU A 138 -5.68 7.37 -7.71
CA GLU A 138 -6.25 8.31 -6.76
C GLU A 138 -5.20 8.83 -5.77
N VAL A 139 -5.10 10.16 -5.62
CA VAL A 139 -4.22 10.78 -4.62
C VAL A 139 -4.95 10.80 -3.28
N TYR A 140 -4.70 9.80 -2.44
CA TYR A 140 -5.34 9.67 -1.13
C TYR A 140 -4.83 10.73 -0.14
N THR A 141 -5.77 11.31 0.59
CA THR A 141 -5.52 12.09 1.81
C THR A 141 -5.97 11.30 3.03
N PHE A 142 -5.36 11.59 4.17
CA PHE A 142 -5.60 10.89 5.44
C PHE A 142 -6.01 11.88 6.53
N ARG A 143 -6.71 11.39 7.57
CA ARG A 143 -7.18 12.23 8.68
C ARG A 143 -6.03 12.87 9.46
N SER A 144 -4.86 12.28 9.42
CA SER A 144 -3.62 12.84 9.94
C SER A 144 -2.49 12.58 8.95
N HIS A 145 -1.42 13.36 9.05
CA HIS A 145 -0.34 13.27 8.09
C HIS A 145 0.44 11.95 8.30
N PRO A 146 0.66 11.12 7.27
CA PRO A 146 1.30 9.83 7.47
C PRO A 146 2.74 9.92 7.98
N ARG A 147 3.50 10.99 7.67
CA ARG A 147 4.86 11.17 8.21
C ARG A 147 4.84 11.45 9.71
N VAL A 148 5.02 10.38 10.48
CA VAL A 148 5.19 10.41 11.94
C VAL A 148 6.42 9.58 12.31
N GLU A 149 6.93 9.78 13.53
CA GLU A 149 8.02 8.97 14.05
C GLU A 149 7.67 7.48 14.05
N GLY A 150 8.63 6.63 13.67
CA GLY A 150 8.43 5.17 13.57
C GLY A 150 7.78 4.68 12.28
N ARG A 151 7.43 5.58 11.34
CA ARG A 151 6.90 5.23 10.02
C ARG A 151 7.88 5.60 8.90
N THR A 152 8.15 4.66 7.99
CA THR A 152 8.99 4.90 6.82
C THR A 152 8.11 5.10 5.60
N ILE A 153 8.15 6.28 4.97
CA ILE A 153 7.41 6.55 3.74
C ILE A 153 8.15 5.97 2.54
N LEU A 154 7.46 5.22 1.69
CA LEU A 154 8.07 4.57 0.54
C LEU A 154 7.76 5.30 -0.77
N LEU A 155 6.53 5.80 -0.91
CA LEU A 155 6.07 6.54 -2.07
C LEU A 155 5.30 7.78 -1.64
N SER A 156 5.49 8.87 -2.39
CA SER A 156 4.65 10.07 -2.31
C SER A 156 4.43 10.68 -3.69
N VAL A 157 3.45 11.57 -3.78
CA VAL A 157 3.27 12.41 -4.97
C VAL A 157 4.30 13.54 -4.98
N GLN A 158 4.93 13.80 -6.13
CA GLN A 158 5.76 14.97 -6.35
C GLN A 158 4.89 16.22 -6.27
N GLU A 159 5.25 17.14 -5.37
CA GLU A 159 4.63 18.46 -5.33
C GLU A 159 5.10 19.37 -6.46
N GLY A 160 4.16 20.15 -7.00
CA GLY A 160 4.48 21.49 -7.50
C GLY A 160 4.57 22.45 -6.31
N ASN A 161 5.37 23.52 -6.41
CA ASN A 161 5.64 24.50 -5.34
C ASN A 161 4.35 25.02 -4.64
N GLU A 162 3.87 24.34 -3.59
CA GLU A 162 2.70 24.74 -2.80
C GLU A 162 3.07 24.86 -1.32
N GLU A 163 2.58 25.91 -0.65
CA GLU A 163 2.82 26.17 0.78
C GLU A 163 1.68 25.56 1.62
N GLY A 164 1.99 24.78 2.67
CA GLY A 164 0.99 24.24 3.60
C GLY A 164 1.36 22.90 4.23
N ALA A 165 0.43 22.23 4.93
CA ALA A 165 0.63 20.84 5.38
C ALA A 165 0.86 19.87 4.20
N GLU A 166 0.37 20.26 3.03
CA GLU A 166 0.60 19.60 1.74
C GLU A 166 2.03 19.76 1.24
N SER A 167 2.85 20.67 1.81
CA SER A 167 4.30 20.81 1.53
C SER A 167 5.17 19.69 2.12
N ALA A 168 4.55 18.81 2.92
CA ALA A 168 5.18 17.60 3.45
C ALA A 168 4.94 16.39 2.53
N GLY A 169 4.36 16.58 1.36
CA GLY A 169 4.02 15.58 0.36
C GLY A 169 2.67 14.93 0.59
N PHE A 170 2.27 14.10 -0.36
CA PHE A 170 1.16 13.16 -0.20
C PHE A 170 1.72 11.74 -0.12
N PRO A 171 2.09 11.23 1.08
CA PRO A 171 2.54 9.86 1.22
C PRO A 171 1.44 8.89 0.82
N LEU A 172 1.73 8.03 -0.14
CA LEU A 172 0.79 7.01 -0.63
C LEU A 172 1.21 5.61 -0.22
N SER A 173 2.43 5.40 0.27
CA SER A 173 2.84 4.09 0.79
C SER A 173 3.82 4.23 1.94
N TRP A 174 3.74 3.32 2.89
CA TRP A 174 4.62 3.31 4.05
C TRP A 174 4.77 1.94 4.69
N THR A 175 5.78 1.83 5.56
CA THR A 175 5.93 0.73 6.50
C THR A 175 5.95 1.24 7.94
N GLN A 176 5.51 0.39 8.86
CA GLN A 176 5.63 0.59 10.31
C GLN A 176 5.67 -0.76 11.05
N THR A 177 5.94 -0.72 12.34
CA THR A 177 5.88 -1.88 13.24
C THR A 177 4.71 -1.76 14.20
N VAL A 178 4.02 -2.88 14.46
CA VAL A 178 2.97 -2.97 15.48
C VAL A 178 3.26 -4.17 16.37
N GLY A 179 3.66 -3.90 17.62
CA GLY A 179 4.27 -4.93 18.47
C GLY A 179 5.52 -5.51 17.79
N ARG A 180 5.55 -6.82 17.57
CA ARG A 180 6.64 -7.50 16.86
C ARG A 180 6.40 -7.64 15.35
N GLY A 181 5.21 -7.30 14.87
CA GLY A 181 4.82 -7.47 13.48
C GLY A 181 5.19 -6.27 12.61
N ARG A 182 5.28 -6.53 11.32
CA ARG A 182 5.59 -5.53 10.30
C ARG A 182 4.38 -5.29 9.42
N VAL A 183 4.07 -4.02 9.21
CA VAL A 183 2.96 -3.59 8.38
C VAL A 183 3.46 -2.79 7.20
N TYR A 184 2.93 -3.11 6.02
CA TYR A 184 3.06 -2.30 4.81
C TYR A 184 1.68 -1.83 4.36
N TYR A 185 1.60 -0.59 3.90
CA TYR A 185 0.41 -0.06 3.26
C TYR A 185 0.77 0.61 1.94
N THR A 186 -0.09 0.48 0.95
CA THR A 186 -0.10 1.30 -0.27
C THR A 186 -1.51 1.74 -0.62
N ALA A 187 -1.67 3.02 -0.97
CA ALA A 187 -2.90 3.58 -1.49
C ALA A 187 -3.09 3.29 -2.98
N LEU A 188 -2.03 2.86 -3.68
CA LEU A 188 -2.11 2.51 -5.09
C LEU A 188 -2.89 1.21 -5.30
N GLY A 189 -3.38 1.03 -6.53
CA GLY A 189 -4.00 -0.22 -6.98
C GLY A 189 -5.50 -0.13 -7.22
N HIS A 190 -6.03 1.05 -7.55
CA HIS A 190 -7.44 1.23 -7.92
C HIS A 190 -7.84 0.40 -9.14
N PHE A 191 -6.97 0.37 -10.17
CA PHE A 191 -7.26 -0.23 -11.47
C PHE A 191 -6.63 -1.60 -11.66
N ASP A 192 -7.26 -2.45 -12.46
CA ASP A 192 -6.75 -3.78 -12.86
C ASP A 192 -5.37 -3.68 -13.52
N GLU A 193 -5.09 -2.59 -14.23
CA GLU A 193 -3.82 -2.32 -14.90
C GLU A 193 -2.65 -2.26 -13.94
N ALA A 194 -2.86 -1.78 -12.71
CA ALA A 194 -1.84 -1.84 -11.67
C ALA A 194 -1.37 -3.28 -11.43
N TYR A 195 -2.30 -4.24 -11.43
CA TYR A 195 -1.99 -5.66 -11.21
C TYR A 195 -1.41 -6.38 -12.44
N LYS A 196 -1.39 -5.72 -13.60
CA LYS A 196 -0.70 -6.16 -14.81
C LYS A 196 0.71 -5.55 -14.91
N ASP A 197 0.96 -4.46 -14.19
CA ASP A 197 2.25 -3.78 -14.12
C ASP A 197 3.29 -4.60 -13.35
N THR A 198 4.48 -4.78 -13.93
CA THR A 198 5.53 -5.61 -13.34
C THR A 198 6.14 -4.94 -12.11
N TRP A 199 6.33 -3.62 -12.13
CA TRP A 199 6.91 -2.91 -10.99
C TRP A 199 5.98 -2.96 -9.77
N PHE A 200 4.67 -2.80 -9.97
CA PHE A 200 3.69 -2.86 -8.89
C PHE A 200 3.58 -4.26 -8.30
N MET A 201 3.46 -5.29 -9.14
CA MET A 201 3.39 -6.68 -8.65
C MET A 201 4.68 -7.11 -7.94
N GLU A 202 5.85 -6.69 -8.43
CA GLU A 202 7.11 -6.95 -7.74
C GLU A 202 7.23 -6.18 -6.42
N SER A 203 6.68 -4.96 -6.34
CA SER A 203 6.63 -4.19 -5.09
C SER A 203 5.75 -4.86 -4.06
N LEU A 204 4.57 -5.36 -4.46
CA LEU A 204 3.71 -6.18 -3.59
C LEU A 204 4.40 -7.48 -3.17
N ARG A 205 5.05 -8.19 -4.10
CA ARG A 205 5.81 -9.41 -3.78
C ARG A 205 6.89 -9.15 -2.73
N ARG A 206 7.65 -8.06 -2.88
CA ARG A 206 8.66 -7.65 -1.89
C ARG A 206 8.03 -7.19 -0.58
N ALA A 207 6.86 -6.55 -0.62
CA ALA A 207 6.11 -6.20 0.58
C ALA A 207 5.70 -7.44 1.37
N PHE A 208 5.13 -8.47 0.72
CA PHE A 208 4.77 -9.73 1.38
C PHE A 208 6.00 -10.43 1.98
N VAL A 209 7.10 -10.52 1.24
CA VAL A 209 8.35 -11.11 1.76
C VAL A 209 8.91 -10.29 2.92
N TRP A 210 8.85 -8.97 2.83
CA TRP A 210 9.32 -8.09 3.89
C TRP A 210 8.42 -8.19 5.13
N THR A 211 7.10 -8.18 5.02
CA THR A 211 6.22 -8.28 6.19
C THR A 211 6.29 -9.67 6.84
N ALA A 212 6.54 -10.73 6.07
CA ALA A 212 6.63 -12.10 6.56
C ALA A 212 7.86 -12.41 7.42
N LYS A 213 9.03 -11.77 7.19
CA LYS A 213 10.22 -12.16 7.99
C LYS A 213 9.99 -11.86 9.48
N LYS A 214 10.42 -12.78 10.32
CA LYS A 214 10.47 -12.64 11.76
C LYS A 214 11.93 -12.38 12.12
N ASP A 215 12.17 -11.45 13.05
CA ASP A 215 13.52 -11.17 13.58
C ASP A 215 14.08 -12.37 14.35
#